data_AF-A0A2E1AMR1-F1
#
_entry.id   AF-A0A2E1AMR1-F1
#
_cell.length_a   1.000
_cell.length_b   1.000
_cell.length_c   1.000
_cell.angle_alpha   90.00
_cell.angle_beta   90.00
_cell.angle_gamma   90.00
#
_symmetry.space_group_name_H-M   'P 1'
#
loop_
_entity.id
_entity.type
_entity.pdbx_description
1 polymer ?
#
loop_
_entity_poly.entity_id
_entity_poly.type
_entity_poly.pdbx_seq_one_letter_code
_entity_poly.pdbx_strand_id
1 'polypeptide(L)'
;MIFPEEDLPFIAAGPNAGIRPDIIMSPHAIPTRMTMGHLLECFASKLACYNGKMAPVATAFADNDIHAMADEMKSYGFHPYGDECLIDGRTGEMMTESNIYMGPVYYQRLRHMVSDKIHVRTPGGARSILSKQPVAGRGNGGGHRVGEMESTAIAANGAALVHKSIWRQSDKSEWKYCKCGTYNALTALQCIACKSMELEKIEVPYTWKLLCDELRQCGIKVT
;
A
#
# COMPACT_ATOMS: atom_id res chain seq x y z
N MET A 1 6.66 -3.49 13.00
CA MET A 1 7.41 -4.71 13.39
C MET A 1 6.77 -5.24 14.66
N ILE A 2 6.80 -6.54 14.89
CA ILE A 2 6.36 -7.14 16.16
C ILE A 2 7.64 -7.53 16.89
N PHE A 3 7.90 -6.88 18.01
CA PHE A 3 9.04 -7.18 18.87
C PHE A 3 8.60 -8.16 19.96
N PRO A 4 9.47 -9.07 20.40
CA PRO A 4 9.20 -9.84 21.61
C PRO A 4 9.16 -8.88 22.80
N GLU A 5 8.41 -9.24 23.83
CA GLU A 5 8.20 -8.37 24.99
C GLU A 5 9.53 -7.98 25.66
N GLU A 6 10.47 -8.93 25.74
CA GLU A 6 11.78 -8.76 26.37
C GLU A 6 12.61 -7.61 25.76
N ASP A 7 12.53 -7.42 24.44
CA ASP A 7 13.25 -6.38 23.70
C ASP A 7 12.63 -4.98 23.86
N LEU A 8 11.39 -4.88 24.37
CA LEU A 8 10.73 -3.60 24.52
C LEU A 8 11.32 -2.78 25.67
N PRO A 9 11.43 -1.46 25.51
CA PRO A 9 11.84 -0.59 26.59
C PRO A 9 10.77 -0.59 27.69
N PHE A 10 11.21 -0.43 28.94
CA PHE A 10 10.32 -0.40 30.10
C PHE A 10 10.65 0.77 31.02
N ILE A 11 9.66 1.20 31.81
CA ILE A 11 9.81 2.35 32.70
C ILE A 11 10.76 2.02 33.84
N ALA A 12 11.78 2.88 34.03
CA ALA A 12 12.86 2.66 34.97
C ALA A 12 12.42 2.75 36.43
N ALA A 13 11.57 3.73 36.74
CA ALA A 13 11.22 4.10 38.10
C ALA A 13 9.87 4.82 38.16
N GLY A 14 9.30 4.90 39.36
CA GLY A 14 8.04 5.59 39.63
C GLY A 14 6.86 4.63 39.79
N PRO A 15 5.62 5.15 39.83
CA PRO A 15 4.41 4.34 40.07
C PRO A 15 4.19 3.29 38.98
N ASN A 16 4.82 3.47 37.82
CA ASN A 16 4.67 2.65 36.61
C ASN A 16 5.91 1.82 36.28
N ALA A 17 6.81 1.63 37.24
CA ALA A 17 8.03 0.88 37.01
C ALA A 17 7.73 -0.50 36.41
N GLY A 18 8.41 -0.83 35.32
CA GLY A 18 8.26 -2.09 34.61
C GLY A 18 7.15 -2.15 33.54
N ILE A 19 6.32 -1.11 33.38
CA ILE A 19 5.35 -1.09 32.26
C ILE A 19 6.11 -0.96 30.93
N ARG A 20 5.66 -1.73 29.94
CA ARG A 20 6.15 -1.76 28.56
C ARG A 20 5.09 -1.20 27.62
N PRO A 21 5.46 -0.52 26.53
CA PRO A 21 4.51 0.02 25.57
C PRO A 21 3.95 -1.07 24.66
N ASP A 22 2.64 -1.05 24.41
CA ASP A 22 1.99 -1.93 23.43
C ASP A 22 2.27 -1.48 21.98
N ILE A 23 2.30 -0.17 21.74
CA ILE A 23 2.51 0.45 20.43
C ILE A 23 3.49 1.61 20.57
N ILE A 24 4.53 1.61 19.74
CA ILE A 24 5.50 2.72 19.65
C ILE A 24 5.27 3.48 18.35
N MET A 25 4.95 4.77 18.45
CA MET A 25 4.76 5.66 17.31
C MET A 25 6.03 6.49 17.05
N SER A 26 6.33 6.76 15.77
CA SER A 26 7.44 7.65 15.41
C SER A 26 7.12 9.09 15.82
N PRO A 27 8.06 9.81 16.50
CA PRO A 27 7.86 11.20 16.90
C PRO A 27 7.63 12.14 15.71
N HIS A 28 8.15 11.80 14.53
CA HIS A 28 8.01 12.58 13.30
C HIS A 28 6.55 12.74 12.82
N ALA A 29 5.65 11.87 13.30
CA ALA A 29 4.24 11.91 12.92
C ALA A 29 3.47 13.09 13.55
N ILE A 30 3.98 13.69 14.64
CA ILE A 30 3.25 14.70 15.41
C ILE A 30 3.49 16.13 14.88
N PRO A 31 4.75 16.64 14.74
CA PRO A 31 4.98 18.02 14.35
C PRO A 31 4.45 18.36 12.96
N THR A 32 4.58 17.42 12.03
CA THR A 32 4.18 17.61 10.62
C THR A 32 2.67 17.69 10.43
N ARG A 33 1.90 17.02 11.30
CA ARG A 33 0.44 16.93 11.20
C ARG A 33 -0.29 17.88 12.14
N MET A 34 0.42 18.57 13.03
CA MET A 34 -0.14 19.50 14.01
C MET A 34 -1.26 18.89 14.87
N THR A 35 -1.18 17.59 15.17
CA THR A 35 -2.20 16.85 15.93
C THR A 35 -1.94 16.92 17.43
N MET A 36 -2.04 18.11 18.02
CA MET A 36 -1.84 18.31 19.47
C MET A 36 -2.87 17.56 20.33
N GLY A 37 -4.08 17.35 19.82
CA GLY A 37 -5.12 16.58 20.51
C GLY A 37 -4.69 15.16 20.88
N HIS A 38 -3.83 14.52 20.09
CA HIS A 38 -3.31 13.18 20.38
C HIS A 38 -2.42 13.18 21.65
N LEU A 39 -1.61 14.23 21.82
CA LEU A 39 -0.80 14.41 23.03
C LEU A 39 -1.68 14.73 24.24
N LEU A 40 -2.67 15.63 24.07
CA LEU A 40 -3.61 15.94 25.16
C LEU A 40 -4.43 14.73 25.59
N GLU A 41 -4.86 13.89 24.66
CA GLU A 41 -5.56 12.64 24.94
C GLU A 41 -4.68 11.68 25.73
N CYS A 42 -3.43 11.48 25.32
CA CYS A 42 -2.48 10.62 26.03
C CYS A 42 -2.25 11.10 27.48
N PHE A 43 -2.05 12.41 27.64
CA PHE A 43 -1.84 13.04 28.94
C PHE A 43 -3.06 12.88 29.86
N ALA A 44 -4.25 13.20 29.34
CA ALA A 44 -5.50 13.11 30.08
C ALA A 44 -5.86 11.66 30.44
N SER A 45 -5.62 10.73 29.51
CA SER A 45 -5.89 9.31 29.71
C SER A 45 -4.96 8.72 30.76
N LYS A 46 -3.69 9.13 30.77
CA LYS A 46 -2.75 8.75 31.84
C LYS A 46 -3.25 9.20 33.20
N LEU A 47 -3.64 10.46 33.35
CA LEU A 47 -4.19 10.99 34.59
C LEU A 47 -5.47 10.24 35.02
N ALA A 48 -6.35 9.96 34.06
CA ALA A 48 -7.60 9.22 34.28
C ALA A 48 -7.37 7.80 34.83
N CYS A 49 -6.29 7.13 34.41
CA CYS A 49 -5.92 5.82 34.95
C CYS A 49 -5.57 5.85 36.44
N TYR A 50 -4.99 6.94 36.96
CA TYR A 50 -4.63 7.05 38.39
C TYR A 50 -5.74 7.62 39.25
N ASN A 51 -6.45 8.64 38.76
CA ASN A 51 -7.51 9.27 39.55
C ASN A 51 -8.82 8.44 39.53
N GLY A 52 -8.92 7.43 38.65
CA GLY A 52 -10.09 6.56 38.52
C GLY A 52 -11.34 7.28 37.98
N LYS A 53 -11.18 8.49 37.44
CA LYS A 53 -12.26 9.31 36.88
C LYS A 53 -12.16 9.31 35.37
N MET A 54 -13.29 9.43 34.70
CA MET A 54 -13.31 9.65 33.26
C MET A 54 -12.64 10.99 32.95
N ALA A 55 -11.67 11.00 32.02
CA ALA A 55 -10.97 12.22 31.63
C ALA A 55 -11.97 13.27 31.10
N PRO A 56 -11.99 14.51 31.64
CA PRO A 56 -12.89 15.57 31.18
C PRO A 56 -12.49 16.16 29.81
N VAL A 57 -11.29 15.83 29.33
CA VAL A 57 -10.65 16.44 28.14
C VAL A 57 -11.27 16.02 26.81
N ALA A 58 -12.13 15.00 26.79
CA ALA A 58 -12.69 14.47 25.54
C ALA A 58 -13.92 15.24 25.00
N THR A 59 -14.49 16.17 25.79
CA THR A 59 -15.64 16.99 25.37
C THR A 59 -15.19 18.28 24.69
N ALA A 60 -15.72 18.52 23.48
CA ALA A 60 -15.41 19.75 22.73
C ALA A 60 -15.84 21.00 23.52
N PHE A 61 -14.95 22.02 23.54
CA PHE A 61 -15.15 23.30 24.22
C PHE A 61 -15.34 23.23 25.74
N ALA A 62 -15.04 22.09 26.38
CA ALA A 62 -14.96 22.03 27.83
C ALA A 62 -13.74 22.83 28.31
N ASP A 63 -13.93 23.59 29.39
CA ASP A 63 -12.86 24.37 30.02
C ASP A 63 -11.95 23.42 30.79
N ASN A 64 -10.87 22.99 30.15
CA ASN A 64 -9.89 22.07 30.70
C ASN A 64 -8.56 22.80 30.86
N ASP A 65 -8.15 23.02 32.10
CA ASP A 65 -6.86 23.62 32.40
C ASP A 65 -5.76 22.55 32.44
N ILE A 66 -4.86 22.61 31.46
CA ILE A 66 -3.70 21.72 31.34
C ILE A 66 -2.77 21.86 32.56
N HIS A 67 -2.66 23.08 33.13
CA HIS A 67 -1.79 23.33 34.27
C HIS A 67 -2.32 22.66 35.54
N ALA A 68 -3.63 22.76 35.79
CA ALA A 68 -4.28 22.05 36.89
C ALA A 68 -4.07 20.53 36.78
N MET A 69 -4.18 19.97 35.58
CA MET A 69 -3.91 18.55 35.33
C MET A 69 -2.43 18.17 35.54
N ALA A 70 -1.50 19.05 35.16
CA ALA A 70 -0.07 18.85 35.38
C ALA A 70 0.28 18.84 36.88
N ASP A 71 -0.35 19.69 37.68
CA ASP A 71 -0.19 19.70 39.12
C ASP A 71 -0.83 18.47 39.79
N GLU A 72 -1.98 18.00 39.28
CA GLU A 72 -2.58 16.74 39.71
C GLU A 72 -1.64 15.56 39.38
N MET A 73 -1.04 15.52 38.19
CA MET A 73 -0.09 14.48 37.79
C MET A 73 1.16 14.46 38.70
N LYS A 74 1.69 15.62 39.10
CA LYS A 74 2.78 15.70 40.09
C LYS A 74 2.39 15.10 41.44
N SER A 75 1.14 15.26 41.87
CA SER A 75 0.67 14.73 43.16
C SER A 75 0.74 13.20 43.24
N TYR A 76 0.66 12.52 42.08
CA TYR A 76 0.85 11.08 41.94
C TYR A 76 2.31 10.66 41.73
N GLY A 77 3.27 11.59 41.78
CA GLY A 77 4.69 11.30 41.62
C GLY A 77 5.15 11.14 40.16
N PHE A 78 4.37 11.61 39.20
CA PHE A 78 4.75 11.64 37.78
C PHE A 78 5.38 12.97 37.37
N HIS A 79 6.07 12.98 36.24
CA HIS A 79 6.52 14.21 35.60
C HIS A 79 5.30 15.04 35.15
N PRO A 80 5.28 16.37 35.36
CA PRO A 80 4.14 17.24 35.03
C PRO A 80 3.64 17.15 33.59
N TYR A 81 4.55 16.88 32.65
CA TYR A 81 4.24 16.80 31.22
C TYR A 81 4.11 15.36 30.71
N GLY A 82 4.12 14.36 31.60
CA GLY A 82 3.91 12.95 31.26
C GLY A 82 5.13 12.19 30.75
N ASP A 83 6.28 12.86 30.61
CA ASP A 83 7.54 12.24 30.20
C ASP A 83 8.09 11.27 31.27
N GLU A 84 8.65 10.15 30.82
CA GLU A 84 9.21 9.10 31.67
C GLU A 84 10.60 8.68 31.18
N CYS A 85 11.46 8.27 32.12
CA CYS A 85 12.74 7.65 31.81
C CYS A 85 12.53 6.16 31.55
N LEU A 86 12.89 5.72 30.34
CA LEU A 86 12.85 4.30 29.95
C LEU A 86 14.26 3.68 30.03
N ILE A 87 14.28 2.37 30.23
CA ILE A 87 15.46 1.52 30.08
C ILE A 87 15.30 0.74 28.78
N ASP A 88 16.36 0.64 28.00
CA ASP A 88 16.38 -0.19 26.80
C ASP A 88 16.31 -1.68 27.21
N GLY A 89 15.33 -2.40 26.67
CA GLY A 89 15.12 -3.82 26.96
C GLY A 89 16.27 -4.71 26.48
N ARG A 90 17.04 -4.26 25.48
CA ARG A 90 18.11 -5.07 24.87
C ARG A 90 19.45 -4.92 25.58
N THR A 91 19.81 -3.69 25.91
CA THR A 91 21.09 -3.37 26.55
C THR A 91 20.99 -3.29 28.08
N GLY A 92 19.79 -3.02 28.61
CA GLY A 92 19.60 -2.72 30.02
C GLY A 92 20.10 -1.33 30.42
N GLU A 93 20.55 -0.51 29.46
CA GLU A 93 21.02 0.85 29.71
C GLU A 93 19.84 1.82 29.80
N MET A 94 19.96 2.79 30.70
CA MET A 94 18.96 3.85 30.81
C MET A 94 19.07 4.78 29.61
N MET A 95 17.92 5.16 29.02
CA MET A 95 17.88 6.09 27.90
C MET A 95 18.12 7.52 28.41
N THR A 96 19.38 7.92 28.54
CA THR A 96 19.78 9.21 29.12
C THR A 96 19.66 10.39 28.15
N GLU A 97 19.58 10.12 26.85
CA GLU A 97 19.58 11.18 25.82
C GLU A 97 18.24 11.89 25.69
N SER A 98 17.13 11.22 26.04
CA SER A 98 15.79 11.78 25.91
C SER A 98 14.82 11.13 26.88
N ASN A 99 13.95 11.96 27.48
CA ASN A 99 12.78 11.46 28.18
C ASN A 99 11.71 11.09 27.15
N ILE A 100 11.00 9.99 27.40
CA ILE A 100 10.04 9.46 26.44
C ILE A 100 8.63 9.72 26.95
N TYR A 101 7.84 10.33 26.08
CA TYR A 101 6.45 10.58 26.34
C TYR A 101 5.64 9.29 26.18
N MET A 102 5.05 8.80 27.28
CA MET A 102 4.33 7.53 27.32
C MET A 102 3.02 7.67 28.10
N GLY A 103 1.95 7.11 27.53
CA GLY A 103 0.64 7.03 28.15
C GLY A 103 -0.37 6.27 27.28
N PRO A 104 -1.52 5.91 27.86
CA PRO A 104 -2.57 5.20 27.15
C PRO A 104 -3.26 6.11 26.13
N VAL A 105 -3.45 5.61 24.91
CA VAL A 105 -4.20 6.29 23.84
C VAL A 105 -5.12 5.30 23.16
N TYR A 106 -6.33 5.74 22.81
CA TYR A 106 -7.30 4.85 22.17
C TYR A 106 -7.00 4.67 20.68
N TYR A 107 -6.60 3.46 20.30
CA TYR A 107 -6.40 3.08 18.89
C TYR A 107 -7.58 2.27 18.34
N GLN A 108 -8.00 2.59 17.12
CA GLN A 108 -9.02 1.85 16.39
C GLN A 108 -8.40 0.88 15.39
N ARG A 109 -8.82 -0.39 15.42
CA ARG A 109 -8.43 -1.38 14.41
C ARG A 109 -9.22 -1.15 13.12
N LEU A 110 -8.51 -0.85 12.03
CA LEU A 110 -9.11 -0.66 10.70
C LEU A 110 -9.42 -1.99 10.01
N ARG A 111 -10.42 -1.99 9.12
CA ARG A 111 -10.88 -3.18 8.38
C ARG A 111 -9.90 -3.69 7.32
N HIS A 112 -8.99 -2.84 6.84
CA HIS A 112 -8.09 -3.18 5.73
C HIS A 112 -6.89 -4.01 6.19
N MET A 113 -7.00 -5.34 6.09
CA MET A 113 -5.94 -6.28 6.44
C MET A 113 -5.01 -6.59 5.27
N VAL A 114 -3.73 -6.87 5.54
CA VAL A 114 -2.73 -7.24 4.53
C VAL A 114 -3.08 -8.55 3.81
N SER A 115 -3.63 -9.52 4.55
CA SER A 115 -4.11 -10.81 4.03
C SER A 115 -5.15 -10.66 2.90
N ASP A 116 -5.93 -9.58 2.95
CA ASP A 116 -6.98 -9.33 1.98
C ASP A 116 -6.47 -8.59 0.74
N LYS A 117 -5.29 -7.97 0.85
CA LYS A 117 -4.68 -7.15 -0.21
C LYS A 117 -3.59 -7.87 -0.99
N ILE A 118 -3.01 -8.95 -0.46
CA ILE A 118 -2.03 -9.73 -1.23
C ILE A 118 -2.69 -10.31 -2.50
N HIS A 119 -2.08 -10.05 -3.65
CA HIS A 119 -2.59 -10.43 -4.96
C HIS A 119 -1.43 -10.77 -5.89
N VAL A 120 -1.38 -12.04 -6.28
CA VAL A 120 -0.42 -12.60 -7.23
C VAL A 120 -1.18 -13.23 -8.40
N ARG A 121 -0.60 -13.15 -9.61
CA ARG A 121 -1.12 -13.82 -10.79
C ARG A 121 -0.10 -14.85 -11.31
N THR A 122 -0.57 -16.07 -11.51
CA THR A 122 0.19 -17.17 -12.12
C THR A 122 -0.14 -17.27 -13.61
N PRO A 123 0.79 -17.75 -14.48
CA PRO A 123 0.48 -18.06 -15.87
C PRO A 123 -0.72 -19.01 -15.99
N GLY A 124 -1.54 -18.82 -17.03
CA GLY A 124 -2.76 -19.61 -17.25
C GLY A 124 -4.01 -19.11 -16.51
N GLY A 125 -3.92 -18.01 -15.75
CA GLY A 125 -5.09 -17.38 -15.14
C GLY A 125 -6.11 -16.85 -16.15
N ALA A 126 -7.33 -16.59 -15.69
CA ALA A 126 -8.46 -16.16 -16.52
C ALA A 126 -8.11 -14.96 -17.42
N ARG A 127 -8.64 -15.01 -18.65
CA ARG A 127 -8.47 -14.01 -19.70
C ARG A 127 -9.84 -13.58 -20.22
N SER A 128 -9.95 -12.33 -20.63
CA SER A 128 -11.11 -11.80 -21.32
C SER A 128 -11.32 -12.54 -22.64
N ILE A 129 -12.57 -12.86 -22.98
CA ILE A 129 -12.91 -13.56 -24.21
C ILE A 129 -12.61 -12.67 -25.43
N LEU A 130 -12.94 -11.37 -25.33
CA LEU A 130 -12.79 -10.43 -26.44
C LEU A 130 -11.33 -10.08 -26.67
N SER A 131 -10.63 -9.54 -25.66
CA SER A 131 -9.28 -8.99 -25.81
C SER A 131 -8.15 -10.00 -25.54
N LYS A 132 -8.49 -11.19 -25.01
CA LYS A 132 -7.52 -12.20 -24.53
C LYS A 132 -6.54 -11.69 -23.46
N GLN A 133 -6.77 -10.49 -22.91
CA GLN A 133 -5.99 -9.93 -21.82
C GLN A 133 -6.38 -10.53 -20.47
N PRO A 134 -5.50 -10.49 -19.45
CA PRO A 134 -5.85 -10.79 -18.06
C PRO A 134 -7.14 -10.11 -17.59
N VAL A 135 -8.02 -10.85 -16.90
CA VAL A 135 -9.23 -10.26 -16.28
C VAL A 135 -8.89 -9.34 -15.11
N ALA A 136 -9.83 -8.50 -14.69
CA ALA A 136 -9.67 -7.63 -13.53
C ALA A 136 -10.07 -8.34 -12.22
N GLY A 137 -9.40 -7.94 -11.13
CA GLY A 137 -9.77 -8.29 -9.76
C GLY A 137 -9.16 -9.58 -9.22
N ARG A 138 -8.84 -9.57 -7.92
CA ARG A 138 -8.26 -10.72 -7.20
C ARG A 138 -9.16 -11.95 -7.23
N GLY A 139 -10.46 -11.76 -7.02
CA GLY A 139 -11.44 -12.87 -6.95
C GLY A 139 -11.53 -13.71 -8.24
N ASN A 140 -11.17 -13.12 -9.38
CA ASN A 140 -11.18 -13.78 -10.68
C ASN A 140 -9.78 -14.30 -11.10
N GLY A 141 -8.79 -14.26 -10.20
CA GLY A 141 -7.39 -14.54 -10.56
C GLY A 141 -6.84 -13.53 -11.58
N GLY A 142 -7.34 -12.29 -11.52
CA GLY A 142 -7.03 -11.22 -12.46
C GLY A 142 -5.57 -10.77 -12.43
N GLY A 143 -5.18 -10.02 -13.45
CA GLY A 143 -3.85 -9.41 -13.54
C GLY A 143 -3.79 -8.03 -12.93
N HIS A 144 -2.55 -7.55 -12.74
CA HIS A 144 -2.28 -6.14 -12.45
C HIS A 144 -2.31 -5.33 -13.74
N ARG A 145 -2.77 -4.09 -13.65
CA ARG A 145 -2.81 -3.17 -14.78
C ARG A 145 -1.43 -2.52 -14.94
N VAL A 146 -0.88 -2.61 -16.14
CA VAL A 146 0.23 -1.75 -16.59
C VAL A 146 -0.41 -0.72 -17.51
N GLY A 147 -0.56 0.50 -17.02
CA GLY A 147 -1.14 1.61 -17.76
C GLY A 147 -0.09 2.39 -18.55
N GLU A 148 -0.52 3.54 -19.05
CA GLU A 148 0.32 4.44 -19.82
C GLU A 148 1.45 5.03 -18.97
N MET A 149 1.17 5.39 -17.72
CA MET A 149 2.16 5.97 -16.79
C MET A 149 3.28 4.96 -16.47
N GLU A 150 2.94 3.69 -16.28
CA GLU A 150 3.93 2.64 -16.06
C GLU A 150 4.75 2.39 -17.32
N SER A 151 4.09 2.42 -18.49
CA SER A 151 4.77 2.26 -19.79
C SER A 151 5.77 3.40 -20.05
N THR A 152 5.40 4.65 -19.79
CA THR A 152 6.29 5.80 -19.98
C THR A 152 7.44 5.78 -18.99
N ALA A 153 7.21 5.38 -17.73
CA ALA A 153 8.27 5.20 -16.75
C ALA A 153 9.28 4.11 -17.15
N ILE A 154 8.81 2.98 -17.70
CA ILE A 154 9.69 1.91 -18.22
C ILE A 154 10.51 2.40 -19.41
N ALA A 155 9.88 3.14 -20.32
CA ALA A 155 10.54 3.70 -21.50
C ALA A 155 11.60 4.75 -21.11
N ALA A 156 11.31 5.62 -20.14
CA ALA A 156 12.24 6.65 -19.64
C ALA A 156 13.51 6.04 -19.02
N ASN A 157 13.38 4.87 -18.39
CA ASN A 157 14.52 4.12 -17.86
C ASN A 157 15.32 3.35 -18.94
N GLY A 158 14.90 3.40 -20.22
CA GLY A 158 15.54 2.66 -21.31
C GLY A 158 15.33 1.14 -21.24
N ALA A 159 14.38 0.65 -20.43
CA ALA A 159 14.15 -0.77 -20.18
C ALA A 159 13.26 -1.43 -21.26
N ALA A 160 13.69 -1.34 -22.52
CA ALA A 160 12.93 -1.85 -23.67
C ALA A 160 12.62 -3.35 -23.60
N LEU A 161 13.52 -4.16 -23.01
CA LEU A 161 13.30 -5.60 -22.82
C LEU A 161 12.15 -5.90 -21.84
N VAL A 162 12.00 -5.08 -20.80
CA VAL A 162 10.90 -5.20 -19.82
C VAL A 162 9.58 -4.81 -20.47
N HIS A 163 9.57 -3.71 -21.24
CA HIS A 163 8.38 -3.33 -22.00
C HIS A 163 7.94 -4.44 -22.96
N LYS A 164 8.91 -5.07 -23.64
CA LYS A 164 8.66 -6.20 -24.54
C LYS A 164 8.15 -7.45 -23.81
N SER A 165 8.59 -7.72 -22.59
CA SER A 165 8.16 -8.89 -21.83
C SER A 165 6.71 -8.76 -21.34
N ILE A 166 6.26 -7.54 -21.02
CA ILE A 166 4.90 -7.28 -20.52
C ILE A 166 3.82 -7.67 -21.53
N TRP A 167 3.90 -7.20 -22.78
CA TRP A 167 2.89 -7.57 -23.78
C TRP A 167 2.97 -9.06 -24.16
N ARG A 168 4.17 -9.66 -24.10
CA ARG A 168 4.36 -11.10 -24.32
C ARG A 168 3.66 -11.95 -23.25
N GLN A 169 3.68 -11.51 -21.99
CA GLN A 169 3.02 -12.20 -20.87
C GLN A 169 1.51 -11.95 -20.82
N SER A 170 1.04 -10.83 -21.39
CA SER A 170 -0.36 -10.48 -21.49
C SER A 170 -1.08 -11.27 -22.60
N ASP A 171 -0.98 -10.81 -23.83
CA ASP A 171 -1.84 -11.20 -24.96
C ASP A 171 -1.02 -11.56 -26.21
N LYS A 172 0.14 -12.22 -26.03
CA LYS A 172 0.94 -12.76 -27.14
C LYS A 172 0.05 -13.54 -28.12
N SER A 173 0.11 -13.18 -29.39
CA SER A 173 -0.54 -13.88 -30.49
C SER A 173 0.38 -13.99 -31.71
N GLU A 174 0.18 -15.05 -32.49
CA GLU A 174 0.94 -15.31 -33.73
C GLU A 174 0.00 -15.18 -34.91
N TRP A 175 0.35 -14.33 -35.88
CA TRP A 175 -0.46 -14.10 -37.07
C TRP A 175 0.32 -14.43 -38.33
N LYS A 176 -0.43 -14.72 -39.39
CA LYS A 176 0.09 -14.91 -40.74
C LYS A 176 -0.32 -13.73 -41.62
N TYR A 177 0.65 -13.01 -42.16
CA TYR A 177 0.45 -11.80 -42.95
C TYR A 177 0.92 -12.00 -44.39
N CYS A 178 0.20 -11.41 -45.35
CA CYS A 178 0.63 -11.39 -46.75
C CYS A 178 1.30 -10.06 -47.10
N LYS A 179 2.30 -10.09 -48.00
CA LYS A 179 2.99 -8.90 -48.51
C LYS A 179 2.07 -7.82 -49.10
N CYS A 180 0.86 -8.18 -49.54
CA CYS A 180 -0.12 -7.23 -50.07
C CYS A 180 -0.82 -6.36 -49.01
N GLY A 181 -0.42 -6.49 -47.73
CA GLY A 181 -0.97 -5.69 -46.65
C GLY A 181 -2.28 -6.24 -46.06
N THR A 182 -2.60 -7.52 -46.31
CA THR A 182 -3.85 -8.12 -45.81
C THR A 182 -3.60 -9.51 -45.24
N TYR A 183 -4.44 -9.93 -44.29
CA TYR A 183 -4.43 -11.28 -43.73
C TYR A 183 -5.83 -11.88 -43.79
N ASN A 184 -5.90 -13.21 -43.84
CA ASN A 184 -7.17 -13.94 -43.81
C ASN A 184 -7.51 -14.34 -42.37
N ALA A 185 -8.59 -13.77 -41.83
CA ALA A 185 -9.05 -14.04 -40.47
C ALA A 185 -9.68 -15.43 -40.29
N LEU A 186 -10.17 -16.06 -41.37
CA LEU A 186 -10.95 -17.30 -41.33
C LEU A 186 -10.07 -18.55 -41.49
N THR A 187 -9.28 -18.61 -42.56
CA THR A 187 -8.60 -19.87 -42.95
C THR A 187 -7.09 -19.83 -42.78
N ALA A 188 -6.48 -18.66 -42.58
CA ALA A 188 -5.03 -18.46 -42.35
C ALA A 188 -4.06 -19.24 -43.29
N LEU A 189 -4.56 -19.69 -44.45
CA LEU A 189 -3.84 -20.49 -45.44
C LEU A 189 -3.65 -19.74 -46.77
N GLN A 190 -4.55 -18.82 -47.07
CA GLN A 190 -4.55 -18.06 -48.31
C GLN A 190 -4.97 -16.62 -48.04
N CYS A 191 -4.31 -15.66 -48.69
CA CYS A 191 -4.70 -14.26 -48.62
C CYS A 191 -6.05 -13.99 -49.32
N ILE A 192 -6.91 -13.17 -48.72
CA ILE A 192 -8.22 -12.82 -49.30
C ILE A 192 -8.05 -11.96 -50.57
N ALA A 193 -7.12 -11.00 -50.56
CA ALA A 193 -6.95 -10.07 -51.68
C ALA A 193 -6.22 -10.70 -52.88
N CYS A 194 -4.99 -11.19 -52.69
CA CYS A 194 -4.14 -11.67 -53.78
C CYS A 194 -4.19 -13.19 -54.00
N LYS A 195 -4.93 -13.94 -53.17
CA LYS A 195 -5.03 -15.41 -53.24
C LYS A 195 -3.67 -16.15 -53.15
N SER A 196 -2.59 -15.48 -52.74
CA SER A 196 -1.30 -16.11 -52.56
C SER A 196 -1.25 -16.93 -51.27
N MET A 197 -0.42 -17.98 -51.27
CA MET A 197 -0.12 -18.81 -50.10
C MET A 197 1.18 -18.37 -49.39
N GLU A 198 1.88 -17.38 -49.94
CA GLU A 198 3.08 -16.80 -49.32
C GLU A 198 2.66 -15.89 -48.16
N LEU A 199 2.62 -16.47 -46.96
CA LEU A 199 2.28 -15.79 -45.72
C LEU A 199 3.46 -15.83 -44.73
N GLU A 200 3.83 -14.67 -44.20
CA GLU A 200 4.86 -14.51 -43.17
C GLU A 200 4.24 -14.58 -41.77
N LYS A 201 4.95 -15.21 -40.82
CA LYS A 201 4.49 -15.28 -39.42
C LYS A 201 5.06 -14.12 -38.62
N ILE A 202 4.20 -13.35 -37.94
CA ILE A 202 4.59 -12.23 -37.09
C ILE A 202 4.02 -12.43 -35.68
N GLU A 203 4.83 -12.16 -34.66
CA GLU A 203 4.39 -12.07 -33.26
C GLU A 203 3.88 -10.67 -32.95
N VAL A 204 2.59 -10.53 -32.59
CA VAL A 204 1.97 -9.26 -32.21
C VAL A 204 1.00 -9.45 -31.04
N PRO A 205 0.71 -8.41 -30.25
CA PRO A 205 -0.37 -8.45 -29.25
C PRO A 205 -1.72 -8.74 -29.92
N TYR A 206 -2.57 -9.53 -29.27
CA TYR A 206 -3.92 -9.82 -29.78
C TYR A 206 -4.79 -8.56 -29.86
N THR A 207 -4.58 -7.61 -28.95
CA THR A 207 -5.26 -6.30 -28.99
C THR A 207 -4.96 -5.50 -30.26
N TRP A 208 -3.74 -5.60 -30.80
CA TRP A 208 -3.43 -5.05 -32.12
C TRP A 208 -4.27 -5.71 -33.22
N LYS A 209 -4.60 -6.99 -33.08
CA LYS A 209 -5.50 -7.72 -34.00
C LYS A 209 -6.86 -7.12 -34.02
N LEU A 210 -7.39 -6.97 -32.81
CA LEU A 210 -8.74 -6.51 -32.61
C LEU A 210 -8.87 -5.11 -33.22
N LEU A 211 -7.90 -4.23 -32.99
CA LEU A 211 -7.86 -2.91 -33.60
C LEU A 211 -7.81 -2.96 -35.15
N CYS A 212 -6.96 -3.81 -35.73
CA CYS A 212 -6.90 -3.96 -37.19
C CYS A 212 -8.22 -4.51 -37.77
N ASP A 213 -8.87 -5.46 -37.10
CA ASP A 213 -10.16 -6.02 -37.52
C ASP A 213 -11.28 -4.97 -37.40
N GLU A 214 -11.30 -4.17 -36.33
CA GLU A 214 -12.26 -3.07 -36.13
C GLU A 214 -12.10 -1.97 -37.20
N LEU A 215 -10.86 -1.54 -37.49
CA LEU A 215 -10.60 -0.54 -38.54
C LEU A 215 -11.03 -1.04 -39.92
N ARG A 216 -10.87 -2.33 -40.23
CA ARG A 216 -11.32 -2.93 -41.49
C ARG A 216 -12.83 -2.97 -41.61
N GLN A 217 -13.55 -3.20 -40.50
CA GLN A 217 -15.02 -3.12 -40.50
C GLN A 217 -15.51 -1.71 -40.84
N CYS A 218 -14.74 -0.68 -40.44
CA CYS A 218 -14.98 0.71 -40.83
C CYS A 218 -14.55 1.05 -42.27
N GLY A 219 -14.06 0.07 -43.06
CA GLY A 219 -13.58 0.28 -44.42
C GLY A 219 -12.16 0.87 -44.51
N ILE A 220 -11.43 0.98 -43.40
CA ILE A 220 -10.06 1.49 -43.38
C ILE A 220 -9.08 0.34 -43.59
N LYS A 221 -8.25 0.45 -44.64
CA LYS A 221 -7.20 -0.52 -44.92
C LYS A 221 -5.93 -0.20 -44.12
N VAL A 222 -5.65 -1.01 -43.10
CA VAL A 222 -4.38 -0.98 -42.36
C VAL A 222 -3.35 -1.80 -43.15
N THR A 223 -2.45 -1.12 -43.87
CA THR A 223 -1.34 -1.71 -44.65
C THR A 223 -0.07 -1.85 -43.84
#